data_AF-A0A238D637-F1
#
_entry.id   AF-A0A238D637-F1
#
_cell.length_a   1.000
_cell.length_b   1.000
_cell.length_c   1.000
_cell.angle_alpha   90.00
_cell.angle_beta   90.00
_cell.angle_gamma   90.00
#
_symmetry.space_group_name_H-M   'P 1'
#
loop_
_entity.id
_entity.type
_entity.pdbx_description
1 polymer ?
#
loop_
_entity_poly.entity_id
_entity_poly.type
_entity_poly.pdbx_seq_one_letter_code
_entity_poly.pdbx_strand_id
1 'polypeptide(L)'
;MSAEPWGADSFWFRISNEVLFMTRATQQRGITLIGLLFWGAIIAFLVVVGMQAVPAVQESFAIQRAVDKAAKAGPTVGDIRTAFDKTASVDYISTLSGKDLDITKVNGQVVVSYAYNKEIHLFGPAYLLLKFAGKSH
;
A
#
# COMPACT_ATOMS: atom_id res chain seq x y z
N MET A 1 85.77 30.64 -23.65
CA MET A 1 85.56 30.64 -22.19
C MET A 1 84.09 30.89 -21.96
N SER A 2 83.37 29.87 -21.46
CA SER A 2 82.11 29.92 -20.67
C SER A 2 80.94 30.78 -21.18
N ALA A 3 79.69 30.36 -21.23
CA ALA A 3 78.94 29.13 -20.98
C ALA A 3 77.50 29.58 -21.28
N GLU A 4 76.71 28.86 -22.08
CA GLU A 4 75.28 29.19 -22.21
C GLU A 4 74.56 28.74 -20.93
N PRO A 5 73.90 29.64 -20.16
CA PRO A 5 73.06 29.25 -19.05
C PRO A 5 71.62 29.07 -19.54
N TRP A 6 71.26 27.83 -19.79
CA TRP A 6 70.01 27.15 -19.43
C TRP A 6 68.79 27.99 -19.00
N GLY A 7 67.62 27.65 -19.57
CA GLY A 7 66.40 27.45 -18.76
C GLY A 7 65.15 28.30 -19.03
N ALA A 8 64.94 28.83 -20.24
CA ALA A 8 63.73 29.64 -20.54
C ALA A 8 62.71 28.96 -21.47
N ASP A 9 62.91 27.69 -21.83
CA ASP A 9 62.06 26.94 -22.77
C ASP A 9 60.95 26.15 -22.07
N SER A 10 61.16 25.75 -20.82
CA SER A 10 60.14 25.02 -20.02
C SER A 10 59.21 25.91 -19.20
N PHE A 11 59.52 27.22 -19.08
CA PHE A 11 58.74 28.15 -18.24
C PHE A 11 57.45 28.62 -18.94
N TRP A 12 57.52 28.92 -20.24
CA TRP A 12 56.36 29.35 -21.03
C TRP A 12 55.36 28.22 -21.31
N PHE A 13 55.84 26.97 -21.34
CA PHE A 13 54.98 25.79 -21.55
C PHE A 13 54.20 25.37 -20.29
N ARG A 14 54.65 25.80 -19.10
CA ARG A 14 54.08 25.38 -17.80
C ARG A 14 52.98 26.31 -17.29
N ILE A 15 52.83 27.53 -17.82
CA ILE A 15 51.82 28.50 -17.39
C ILE A 15 50.52 28.40 -18.22
N SER A 16 50.53 27.77 -19.40
CA SER A 16 49.37 27.69 -20.29
C SER A 16 48.34 26.61 -19.93
N ASN A 17 48.67 25.67 -19.04
CA ASN A 17 47.81 24.51 -18.76
C ASN A 17 47.16 24.47 -17.36
N GLU A 18 47.32 25.52 -16.55
CA GLU A 18 46.67 25.58 -15.24
C GLU A 18 45.42 26.46 -15.27
N VAL A 19 44.29 25.82 -14.92
CA VAL A 19 43.04 26.44 -14.47
C VAL A 19 42.11 27.00 -15.55
N LEU A 20 41.83 26.20 -16.59
CA LEU A 20 40.47 26.16 -17.16
C LEU A 20 39.58 25.20 -16.33
N PHE A 21 39.60 25.34 -14.99
CA PHE A 21 38.52 24.83 -14.16
C PHE A 21 37.35 25.80 -14.27
N MET A 22 36.76 25.86 -15.47
CA MET A 22 35.34 26.15 -15.54
C MET A 22 34.69 25.03 -14.74
N THR A 23 34.42 25.28 -13.46
CA THR A 23 33.38 24.59 -12.72
C THR A 23 32.21 24.53 -13.67
N ARG A 24 31.95 23.34 -14.23
CA ARG A 24 30.67 23.08 -14.86
C ARG A 24 29.68 23.38 -13.74
N ALA A 25 29.04 24.54 -13.77
CA ALA A 25 27.88 24.79 -12.96
C ALA A 25 26.92 23.69 -13.39
N THR A 26 26.89 22.61 -12.61
CA THR A 26 25.90 21.55 -12.76
C THR A 26 24.59 22.29 -12.77
N GLN A 27 23.93 22.34 -13.93
CA GLN A 27 22.61 22.94 -14.02
C GLN A 27 21.76 22.22 -12.99
N GLN A 28 21.48 22.92 -11.90
CA GLN A 28 20.71 22.40 -10.81
C GLN A 28 19.31 22.22 -11.38
N ARG A 29 19.00 21.00 -11.82
CA ARG A 29 17.66 20.61 -12.24
C ARG A 29 16.83 20.51 -10.98
N GLY A 30 16.40 21.67 -10.48
CA GLY A 30 15.46 21.75 -9.38
C GLY A 30 14.17 21.02 -9.74
N ILE A 31 13.48 20.51 -8.73
CA ILE A 31 12.09 20.06 -8.88
C ILE A 31 11.31 21.27 -9.40
N THR A 32 10.68 21.13 -10.56
CA THR A 32 9.83 22.20 -11.09
C THR A 32 8.61 22.35 -10.20
N LEU A 33 8.08 23.57 -10.04
CA LEU A 33 6.82 23.79 -9.32
C LEU A 33 5.71 22.86 -9.83
N ILE A 34 5.67 22.64 -11.15
CA ILE A 34 4.75 21.72 -11.80
C ILE A 34 4.98 20.28 -11.34
N GLY A 35 6.24 19.82 -11.29
CA GLY A 35 6.58 18.50 -10.77
C GLY A 35 6.19 18.32 -9.31
N LEU A 36 6.39 19.34 -8.48
CA LEU A 36 5.99 19.33 -7.07
C LEU A 36 4.46 19.20 -6.94
N LEU A 37 3.69 20.01 -7.68
CA LEU A 37 2.23 19.96 -7.65
C LEU A 37 1.69 18.63 -8.17
N PHE A 38 2.30 18.09 -9.24
CA PHE A 38 1.93 16.80 -9.80
C PHE A 38 2.10 15.67 -8.78
N TRP A 39 3.28 15.58 -8.15
CA TRP A 39 3.52 14.61 -7.09
C TRP A 39 2.66 14.84 -5.85
N GLY A 40 2.43 16.10 -5.48
CA GLY A 40 1.53 16.47 -4.38
C GLY A 40 0.09 15.98 -4.63
N ALA A 41 -0.42 16.13 -5.85
CA ALA A 41 -1.75 15.63 -6.23
C ALA A 41 -1.83 14.09 -6.16
N ILE A 42 -0.80 13.39 -6.64
CA ILE A 42 -0.73 11.91 -6.55
C ILE A 42 -0.75 11.46 -5.10
N ILE A 43 0.10 12.06 -4.25
CA ILE A 43 0.17 11.70 -2.83
C ILE A 43 -1.16 11.98 -2.14
N ALA A 44 -1.77 13.15 -2.39
CA ALA A 44 -3.08 13.48 -1.83
C ALA A 44 -4.15 12.46 -2.24
N PHE A 45 -4.17 12.06 -3.51
CA PHE A 45 -5.09 11.02 -4.00
C PHE A 45 -4.85 9.67 -3.29
N LEU A 46 -3.59 9.23 -3.19
CA LEU A 46 -3.25 7.98 -2.49
C LEU A 46 -3.63 8.01 -1.00
N VAL A 47 -3.46 9.15 -0.33
CA VAL A 47 -3.87 9.34 1.07
C VAL A 47 -5.37 9.16 1.21
N VAL A 48 -6.18 9.80 0.35
CA VAL A 48 -7.65 9.67 0.41
C VAL A 48 -8.09 8.22 0.21
N VAL A 49 -7.56 7.56 -0.82
CA VAL A 49 -7.88 6.14 -1.10
C VAL A 49 -7.43 5.25 0.06
N GLY A 50 -6.22 5.46 0.59
CA GLY A 50 -5.68 4.72 1.73
C GLY A 50 -6.53 4.91 2.99
N MET A 51 -6.94 6.13 3.31
CA MET A 51 -7.80 6.43 4.46
C MET A 51 -9.16 5.72 4.37
N GLN A 52 -9.73 5.59 3.18
CA GLN A 52 -10.97 4.83 2.98
C GLN A 52 -10.79 3.32 3.04
N ALA A 53 -9.61 2.79 2.69
CA ALA A 53 -9.33 1.38 2.79
C ALA A 53 -9.20 0.89 4.24
N VAL A 54 -8.70 1.74 5.16
CA VAL A 54 -8.54 1.41 6.59
C VAL A 54 -9.82 0.90 7.25
N PRO A 55 -10.97 1.61 7.23
CA PRO A 55 -12.20 1.09 7.85
C PRO A 55 -12.70 -0.19 7.20
N ALA A 56 -12.47 -0.40 5.90
CA ALA A 56 -12.86 -1.64 5.22
C ALA A 56 -12.01 -2.84 5.65
N VAL A 57 -10.71 -2.64 5.84
CA VAL A 57 -9.81 -3.67 6.38
C VAL A 57 -10.16 -3.98 7.84
N GLN A 58 -10.49 -2.97 8.63
CA GLN A 58 -10.94 -3.16 10.01
C GLN A 58 -12.21 -4.02 10.11
N GLU A 59 -13.17 -3.81 9.21
CA GLU A 59 -14.37 -4.65 9.10
C GLU A 59 -14.00 -6.10 8.76
N SER A 60 -13.09 -6.32 7.81
CA SER A 60 -12.61 -7.68 7.47
C SER A 60 -11.98 -8.40 8.66
N PHE A 61 -11.27 -7.69 9.54
CA PHE A 61 -10.71 -8.29 10.75
C PHE A 61 -11.79 -8.66 11.77
N ALA A 62 -12.85 -7.85 11.89
CA ALA A 62 -14.00 -8.20 12.73
C ALA A 62 -14.71 -9.44 12.18
N ILE A 63 -14.91 -9.53 10.86
CA ILE A 63 -15.51 -10.70 10.19
C ILE A 63 -14.69 -11.96 10.45
N GLN A 64 -13.37 -11.92 10.27
CA GLN A 64 -12.52 -13.08 10.53
C GLN A 64 -12.69 -13.58 11.98
N ARG A 65 -12.70 -12.67 12.97
CA ARG A 65 -12.91 -13.02 14.38
C ARG A 65 -14.30 -13.62 14.62
N ALA A 66 -15.33 -13.06 13.99
CA ALA A 66 -16.69 -13.57 14.09
C ALA A 66 -16.82 -14.96 13.48
N VAL A 67 -16.14 -15.22 12.35
CA VAL A 67 -16.08 -16.53 11.69
C VAL A 67 -15.37 -17.56 12.54
N ASP A 68 -14.21 -17.22 13.10
CA ASP A 68 -13.44 -18.12 14.00
C ASP A 68 -14.26 -18.48 15.26
N LYS A 69 -15.04 -17.54 15.76
CA LYS A 69 -15.94 -17.77 16.90
C LYS A 69 -17.14 -18.64 16.51
N ALA A 70 -17.75 -18.37 15.36
CA ALA A 70 -18.90 -19.11 14.84
C ALA A 70 -18.56 -20.58 14.54
N ALA A 71 -17.36 -20.85 14.01
CA ALA A 71 -16.88 -22.21 13.76
C ALA A 71 -16.82 -23.09 15.03
N LYS A 72 -16.73 -22.47 16.21
CA LYS A 72 -16.67 -23.15 17.52
C LYS A 72 -18.05 -23.26 18.20
N ALA A 73 -19.11 -22.74 17.59
CA ALA A 73 -20.43 -22.62 18.23
C ALA A 73 -21.21 -23.94 18.29
N GLY A 74 -20.91 -24.90 17.42
CA GLY A 74 -21.60 -26.19 17.40
C GLY A 74 -21.42 -26.96 16.10
N PRO A 75 -21.94 -28.20 16.03
CA PRO A 75 -21.75 -29.09 14.89
C PRO A 75 -22.73 -28.84 13.73
N THR A 76 -23.75 -28.00 13.93
CA THR A 76 -24.80 -27.75 12.94
C THR A 76 -24.59 -26.43 12.22
N VAL A 77 -25.04 -26.37 10.96
CA VAL A 77 -25.03 -25.14 10.15
C VAL A 77 -25.85 -24.03 10.84
N GLY A 78 -26.98 -24.38 11.47
CA GLY A 78 -27.85 -23.42 12.15
C GLY A 78 -27.18 -22.74 13.34
N ASP A 79 -26.43 -23.50 14.15
CA ASP A 79 -25.69 -22.97 15.30
C ASP A 79 -24.63 -21.97 14.87
N ILE A 80 -23.87 -22.33 13.83
CA ILE A 80 -22.79 -21.49 13.28
C ILE A 80 -23.35 -20.18 12.72
N ARG A 81 -24.41 -20.24 11.91
CA ARG A 81 -25.04 -19.05 11.34
C ARG A 81 -25.58 -18.12 12.42
N THR A 82 -26.31 -18.69 13.38
CA THR A 82 -26.87 -17.92 14.51
C THR A 82 -25.77 -17.29 15.36
N ALA A 83 -24.67 -18.01 15.60
CA ALA A 83 -23.53 -17.49 16.36
C ALA A 83 -22.79 -16.37 15.62
N PHE A 84 -22.64 -16.51 14.31
CA PHE A 84 -22.11 -15.44 13.46
C PHE A 84 -23.02 -14.22 13.51
N ASP A 85 -24.33 -14.36 13.26
CA ASP A 85 -25.28 -13.24 13.24
C ASP A 85 -25.31 -12.49 14.57
N LYS A 86 -25.25 -13.22 15.70
CA LYS A 86 -25.11 -12.60 17.03
C LYS A 86 -23.83 -11.78 17.15
N THR A 87 -22.70 -12.32 16.71
CA THR A 87 -21.42 -11.60 16.78
C THR A 87 -21.40 -10.40 15.83
N ALA A 88 -21.92 -10.57 14.62
CA ALA A 88 -22.09 -9.51 13.63
C ALA A 88 -22.93 -8.35 14.15
N SER A 89 -24.01 -8.63 14.89
CA SER A 89 -24.83 -7.58 15.52
C SER A 89 -24.09 -6.77 16.59
N VAL A 90 -23.15 -7.39 17.30
CA VAL A 90 -22.34 -6.74 18.35
C VAL A 90 -21.19 -5.93 17.73
N ASP A 91 -20.54 -6.48 16.70
CA ASP A 91 -19.40 -5.87 16.02
C ASP A 91 -19.82 -4.94 14.86
N TYR A 92 -21.13 -4.68 14.70
CA TYR A 92 -21.74 -3.85 13.65
C TYR A 92 -21.34 -4.26 12.22
N ILE A 93 -21.19 -5.56 11.99
CA ILE A 93 -20.89 -6.12 10.67
C ILE A 93 -22.17 -6.09 9.84
N SER A 94 -22.12 -5.40 8.69
CA SER A 94 -23.27 -5.25 7.78
C SER A 94 -23.00 -5.78 6.36
N THR A 95 -21.75 -6.10 6.04
CA THR A 95 -21.33 -6.61 4.72
C THR A 95 -21.60 -8.09 4.50
N LEU A 96 -21.80 -8.85 5.57
CA LEU A 96 -21.98 -10.29 5.53
C LEU A 96 -22.98 -10.71 6.60
N SER A 97 -23.77 -11.74 6.31
CA SER A 97 -24.67 -12.39 7.26
C SER A 97 -24.40 -13.90 7.30
N GLY A 98 -24.92 -14.60 8.31
CA GLY A 98 -24.68 -16.02 8.51
C GLY A 98 -25.07 -16.88 7.29
N LYS A 99 -26.07 -16.44 6.52
CA LYS A 99 -26.48 -17.13 5.28
C LYS A 99 -25.41 -17.08 4.17
N ASP A 100 -24.53 -16.08 4.19
CA ASP A 100 -23.48 -15.88 3.19
C ASP A 100 -22.21 -16.68 3.52
N LEU A 101 -22.19 -17.36 4.67
CA LEU A 101 -21.14 -18.29 5.06
C LEU A 101 -21.27 -19.62 4.32
N ASP A 102 -20.15 -20.06 3.75
CA ASP A 102 -19.99 -21.42 3.26
C ASP A 102 -19.46 -22.29 4.41
N ILE A 103 -20.19 -23.34 4.75
CA ILE A 103 -19.92 -24.19 5.91
C ILE A 103 -19.67 -25.61 5.39
N THR A 104 -18.42 -26.05 5.49
CA THR A 104 -17.96 -27.35 5.01
C THR A 104 -17.34 -28.16 6.17
N LYS A 105 -17.27 -29.48 6.02
CA LYS A 105 -16.54 -30.35 6.96
C LYS A 105 -15.29 -30.89 6.28
N VAL A 106 -14.12 -30.61 6.84
CA VAL A 106 -12.82 -31.10 6.35
C VAL A 106 -12.19 -31.91 7.47
N ASN A 107 -11.89 -33.19 7.21
CA ASN A 107 -11.29 -34.10 8.20
C ASN A 107 -12.06 -34.18 9.54
N GLY A 108 -13.40 -34.13 9.47
CA GLY A 108 -14.27 -34.16 10.65
C GLY A 108 -14.37 -32.84 11.42
N GLN A 109 -13.64 -31.80 11.00
CA GLN A 109 -13.71 -30.45 11.57
C GLN A 109 -14.59 -29.54 10.72
N VAL A 110 -15.34 -28.66 11.38
CA VAL A 110 -16.13 -27.62 10.71
C VAL A 110 -15.19 -26.53 10.23
N VAL A 111 -15.25 -26.20 8.95
CA VAL A 111 -14.56 -25.07 8.33
C VAL A 111 -15.61 -24.12 7.78
N VAL A 112 -15.56 -22.87 8.24
CA VAL A 112 -16.45 -21.79 7.83
C VAL A 112 -15.67 -20.84 6.95
N SER A 113 -16.08 -20.67 5.70
CA SER A 113 -15.45 -19.76 4.74
C SER A 113 -16.40 -18.66 4.30
N TYR A 114 -15.82 -17.54 3.87
CA TYR A 114 -16.55 -16.39 3.38
C TYR A 114 -15.78 -15.71 2.25
N ALA A 115 -16.52 -15.07 1.34
CA ALA A 115 -15.97 -14.22 0.31
C ALA A 115 -16.97 -13.11 -0.04
N TYR A 116 -16.51 -11.86 -0.11
CA TYR A 116 -17.36 -10.72 -0.45
C TYR A 116 -16.56 -9.60 -1.13
N ASN A 117 -17.29 -8.73 -1.81
CA ASN A 117 -16.76 -7.53 -2.45
C ASN A 117 -17.27 -6.30 -1.68
N LYS A 118 -16.34 -5.41 -1.30
CA LYS A 118 -16.66 -4.09 -0.75
C LYS A 118 -16.41 -3.05 -1.83
N GLU A 119 -17.46 -2.37 -2.25
CA GLU A 119 -17.39 -1.25 -3.17
C GLU A 119 -17.55 0.05 -2.40
N ILE A 120 -16.59 0.97 -2.56
CA ILE A 120 -16.57 2.26 -1.90
C ILE A 120 -16.55 3.33 -2.98
N HIS A 121 -17.56 4.19 -2.99
CA HIS A 121 -17.64 5.30 -3.92
C HIS A 121 -16.59 6.36 -3.57
N LEU A 122 -15.73 6.70 -4.53
CA LEU A 122 -14.69 7.72 -4.34
C LEU A 122 -15.22 9.10 -4.74
N PHE A 123 -15.50 9.29 -6.03
CA PHE A 123 -16.05 10.51 -6.61
C PHE A 123 -16.48 10.27 -8.06
N GLY A 124 -17.54 10.95 -8.52
CA GLY A 124 -18.02 10.79 -9.90
C GLY A 124 -18.26 9.32 -10.25
N PRO A 125 -17.75 8.79 -11.38
CA PRO A 125 -17.84 7.37 -11.72
C PRO A 125 -16.72 6.50 -11.11
N ALA A 126 -15.86 7.04 -10.24
CA ALA A 126 -14.73 6.31 -9.67
C ALA A 126 -15.10 5.57 -8.37
N TYR A 127 -14.71 4.30 -8.29
CA TYR A 127 -14.97 3.40 -7.16
C TYR A 127 -13.69 2.66 -6.75
N LEU A 128 -13.56 2.41 -5.45
CA LEU A 128 -12.57 1.49 -4.88
C LEU A 128 -13.26 0.14 -4.63
N LEU A 129 -12.74 -0.91 -5.26
CA LEU A 129 -13.20 -2.28 -5.07
C LEU A 129 -12.18 -3.05 -4.23
N LEU A 130 -12.61 -3.58 -3.10
CA LEU A 130 -11.83 -4.46 -2.24
C LEU A 130 -12.48 -5.84 -2.21
N LYS A 131 -11.71 -6.88 -2.52
CA LYS A 131 -12.17 -8.26 -2.48
C LYS A 131 -11.61 -8.94 -1.24
N PHE A 132 -12.48 -9.44 -0.39
CA PHE A 132 -12.10 -10.12 0.84
C PHE A 132 -12.54 -11.57 0.76
N ALA A 133 -11.68 -12.47 1.22
CA ALA A 133 -11.98 -13.88 1.38
C ALA A 133 -11.21 -14.42 2.57
N GLY A 134 -11.80 -15.37 3.28
CA GLY A 134 -11.21 -15.96 4.46
C GLY A 134 -11.89 -17.26 4.86
N LYS A 135 -11.30 -17.94 5.84
CA LYS A 135 -11.84 -19.17 6.41
C LYS A 135 -11.44 -19.28 7.89
N SER A 136 -12.23 -20.04 8.64
CA SER A 136 -11.94 -20.33 10.04
C SER A 136 -10.71 -21.22 10.19
N HIS A 137 -9.94 -20.98 11.24
CA HIS A 137 -8.77 -21.76 11.63
C HIS A 137 -8.92 -22.46 12.99
#